data_AF-A0AAE0SR38-F1
#
_entry.id   AF-A0AAE0SR38-F1
#
_cell.length_a   1.000
_cell.length_b   1.000
_cell.length_c   1.000
_cell.angle_alpha   90.00
_cell.angle_beta   90.00
_cell.angle_gamma   90.00
#
_symmetry.space_group_name_H-M   'P 1'
#
loop_
_entity.id
_entity.type
_entity.pdbx_description
1 polymer ?
#
loop_
_entity_poly.entity_id
_entity_poly.type
_entity_poly.pdbx_seq_one_letter_code
_entity_poly.pdbx_strand_id
1 'polypeptide(L)'
;MPTPYVGSISLQDGTKISILGVPEYHQTQFVIALQSGSNINQRNEIPFWFNPRFNENQVVRNTKTGNSWGPEERHGGFPFQQGQTFDVQIFVRYDTYEVFASVICIMI
;
A
#
# COMPACT_ATOMS: atom_id res chain seq x y z
N MET A 1 0.36 5.10 14.69
CA MET A 1 1.65 4.38 14.73
C MET A 1 2.72 5.30 14.17
N PRO A 2 4.01 5.20 14.57
CA PRO A 2 5.06 6.00 13.95
C PRO A 2 5.20 5.65 12.47
N THR A 3 5.41 6.66 11.64
CA THR A 3 5.64 6.51 10.19
C THR A 3 7.12 6.83 9.91
N PRO A 4 7.90 5.92 9.29
CA PRO A 4 7.49 4.62 8.75
C PRO A 4 7.19 3.57 9.83
N TYR A 5 6.11 2.82 9.65
CA TYR A 5 5.79 1.64 10.46
C TYR A 5 6.38 0.39 9.81
N VAL A 6 7.06 -0.44 10.62
CA VAL A 6 7.63 -1.73 10.18
C VAL A 6 7.25 -2.77 11.21
N GLY A 7 6.59 -3.84 10.76
CA GLY A 7 6.13 -4.93 11.61
C GLY A 7 6.22 -6.27 10.88
N SER A 8 6.38 -7.34 11.63
CA SER A 8 6.33 -8.70 11.08
C SER A 8 4.88 -9.18 11.05
N ILE A 9 4.49 -9.80 9.93
CA ILE A 9 3.17 -10.40 9.74
C ILE A 9 3.35 -11.76 9.06
N SER A 10 2.53 -12.75 9.44
CA SER A 10 2.43 -14.01 8.70
C SER A 10 1.30 -13.88 7.68
N LEU A 11 1.60 -14.18 6.42
CA LEU A 11 0.65 -14.11 5.32
C LEU A 11 0.31 -15.53 4.87
N GLN A 12 -0.98 -15.82 4.74
CA GLN A 12 -1.51 -17.04 4.16
C GLN A 12 -2.74 -16.69 3.31
N ASP A 13 -3.16 -17.61 2.45
CA ASP A 13 -4.43 -17.46 1.73
C ASP A 13 -5.57 -17.17 2.72
N GLY A 14 -6.37 -16.14 2.42
CA GLY A 14 -7.44 -15.67 3.29
C GLY A 14 -7.02 -14.64 4.35
N THR A 15 -5.73 -14.34 4.52
CA THR A 15 -5.30 -13.24 5.42
C THR A 15 -5.88 -11.91 4.94
N LYS A 16 -6.49 -11.16 5.86
CA LYS A 16 -6.94 -9.78 5.65
C LYS A 16 -6.06 -8.82 6.44
N ILE A 17 -5.55 -7.79 5.78
CA ILE A 17 -4.82 -6.69 6.38
C ILE A 17 -5.67 -5.42 6.24
N SER A 18 -6.00 -4.76 7.35
CA SER A 18 -6.74 -3.50 7.35
C SER A 18 -5.83 -2.37 7.80
N ILE A 19 -5.80 -1.29 7.02
CA ILE A 19 -4.95 -0.12 7.25
C ILE A 19 -5.85 1.12 7.21
N LEU A 20 -6.00 1.73 8.39
CA LEU A 20 -6.61 3.05 8.52
C LEU A 20 -5.49 4.09 8.66
N GLY A 21 -5.56 5.13 7.85
CA GLY A 21 -4.56 6.19 7.85
C GLY A 21 -5.10 7.52 7.36
N VAL A 22 -4.40 8.59 7.70
CA VAL A 22 -4.66 9.94 7.19
C VAL A 22 -3.40 10.39 6.46
N PRO A 23 -3.44 10.60 5.13
CA PRO A 23 -2.29 11.11 4.41
C PRO A 23 -2.03 12.55 4.84
N GLU A 24 -0.79 12.85 5.19
CA GLU A 24 -0.41 14.22 5.56
C GLU A 24 -0.56 15.18 4.37
N TYR A 25 -0.86 16.44 4.68
CA TYR A 25 -0.86 17.51 3.70
C TYR A 25 0.54 17.67 3.08
N HIS A 26 0.58 18.13 1.83
CA HIS A 26 1.81 18.43 1.07
C HIS A 26 2.70 17.22 0.72
N GLN A 27 2.36 16.00 1.15
CA GLN A 27 3.05 14.79 0.69
C GLN A 27 2.64 14.45 -0.74
N THR A 28 3.61 14.19 -1.62
CA THR A 28 3.29 13.82 -3.01
C THR A 28 2.75 12.39 -3.12
N GLN A 29 3.01 11.55 -2.12
CA GLN A 29 2.66 10.14 -2.14
C GLN A 29 2.74 9.50 -0.73
N PHE A 30 2.22 8.29 -0.60
CA PHE A 30 2.57 7.37 0.47
C PHE A 30 2.76 5.95 -0.08
N VAL A 31 3.27 5.05 0.75
CA VAL A 31 3.56 3.66 0.35
C VAL A 31 3.07 2.69 1.41
N ILE A 32 2.38 1.65 0.95
CA ILE A 32 2.13 0.42 1.69
C ILE A 32 2.92 -0.69 0.98
N ALA A 33 3.78 -1.39 1.70
CA ALA A 33 4.61 -2.45 1.11
C ALA A 33 4.56 -3.72 1.97
N LEU A 34 4.42 -4.87 1.30
CA LEU A 34 4.71 -6.18 1.90
C LEU A 34 6.08 -6.61 1.37
N GLN A 35 6.99 -6.91 2.28
CA GLN A 35 8.38 -7.25 1.97
C GLN A 35 8.77 -8.57 2.64
N SER A 36 9.70 -9.29 2.02
CA SER A 36 10.28 -10.49 2.64
C SER A 36 11.46 -10.08 3.52
N GLY A 37 11.34 -10.35 4.83
CA GLY A 37 12.32 -9.99 5.84
C GLY A 37 12.12 -8.58 6.43
N SER A 38 12.86 -8.26 7.49
CA SER A 38 12.69 -7.02 8.27
C SER A 38 13.64 -5.89 7.88
N ASN A 39 14.61 -6.14 6.99
CA ASN A 39 15.62 -5.14 6.65
C ASN A 39 15.07 -4.06 5.70
N ILE A 40 14.81 -2.87 6.24
CA ILE A 40 14.32 -1.72 5.46
C ILE A 40 15.37 -1.09 4.55
N ASN A 41 16.66 -1.29 4.84
CA ASN A 41 17.77 -0.76 4.05
C ASN A 41 18.12 -1.67 2.87
N GLN A 42 17.73 -2.95 2.92
CA GLN A 42 17.99 -3.95 1.89
C GLN A 42 16.72 -4.72 1.55
N ARG A 43 15.74 -3.99 1.00
CA ARG A 43 14.46 -4.54 0.53
C ARG A 43 14.65 -5.16 -0.85
N ASN A 44 15.24 -6.35 -0.87
CA ASN A 44 15.57 -7.07 -2.11
C ASN A 44 14.32 -7.66 -2.78
N GLU A 45 13.37 -8.12 -1.96
CA GLU A 45 12.12 -8.75 -2.35
C GLU A 45 10.93 -7.97 -1.75
N ILE A 46 10.12 -7.37 -2.62
CA ILE A 46 8.88 -6.67 -2.27
C ILE A 46 7.77 -7.23 -3.17
N PRO A 47 7.08 -8.31 -2.75
CA PRO A 47 5.98 -8.90 -3.50
C PRO A 47 4.86 -7.91 -3.82
N PHE A 48 4.60 -6.97 -2.91
CA PHE A 48 3.51 -6.00 -3.02
C PHE A 48 4.01 -4.60 -2.70
N TRP A 49 4.02 -3.73 -3.70
CA TRP A 49 4.22 -2.29 -3.56
C TRP A 49 2.96 -1.56 -3.98
N PHE A 50 2.33 -0.84 -3.05
CA PHE A 50 1.14 -0.05 -3.30
C PHE A 50 1.42 1.41 -2.97
N ASN A 51 1.46 2.24 -4.02
CA ASN A 51 1.96 3.61 -3.93
C ASN A 51 0.96 4.61 -4.53
N PRO A 52 0.00 5.09 -3.72
CA PRO A 52 -0.83 6.22 -4.10
C PRO A 52 0.01 7.49 -4.24
N ARG A 53 -0.07 8.11 -5.42
CA ARG A 53 0.64 9.36 -5.79
C ARG A 53 -0.39 10.48 -6.02
N PHE A 54 -0.44 11.45 -5.12
CA PHE A 54 -1.35 12.60 -5.19
C PHE A 54 -1.03 13.52 -6.38
N ASN A 55 0.24 13.67 -6.72
CA ASN A 55 0.67 14.48 -7.87
C ASN A 55 0.29 13.87 -9.23
N GLU A 56 -0.02 12.58 -9.28
CA GLU A 56 -0.45 11.86 -10.49
C GLU A 56 -1.95 11.51 -10.46
N ASN A 57 -2.63 11.69 -9.31
CA ASN A 57 -3.96 11.16 -9.04
C ASN A 57 -4.09 9.68 -9.44
N GLN A 58 -3.07 8.88 -9.10
CA GLN A 58 -2.97 7.49 -9.52
C GLN A 58 -2.35 6.62 -8.44
N VAL A 59 -2.83 5.37 -8.37
CA VAL A 59 -2.20 4.33 -7.57
C VAL A 59 -1.24 3.56 -8.46
N VAL A 60 0.04 3.61 -8.14
CA VAL A 60 1.07 2.81 -8.81
C VAL A 60 1.33 1.56 -8.00
N ARG A 61 1.18 0.39 -8.64
CA ARG A 61 1.48 -0.92 -8.06
C ARG A 61 2.65 -1.56 -8.78
N ASN A 62 3.47 -2.29 -8.04
CA ASN A 62 4.61 -3.00 -8.61
C ASN A 62 5.07 -4.16 -7.69
N THR A 63 5.98 -4.97 -8.19
CA THR A 63 6.71 -6.00 -7.48
C THR A 63 8.21 -5.78 -7.69
N LYS A 64 9.00 -5.98 -6.63
CA LYS A 64 10.46 -5.93 -6.68
C LYS A 64 11.04 -7.32 -6.42
N THR A 65 11.83 -7.84 -7.35
CA THR A 65 12.48 -9.15 -7.26
C THR A 65 13.95 -9.03 -7.62
N GLY A 66 14.85 -9.60 -6.82
CA GLY A 66 16.29 -9.57 -7.07
C GLY A 66 16.84 -8.14 -7.17
N ASN A 67 16.30 -7.20 -6.41
CA ASN A 67 16.58 -5.76 -6.50
C ASN A 67 16.07 -5.01 -7.75
N SER A 68 15.33 -5.65 -8.63
CA SER A 68 14.77 -5.02 -9.83
C SER A 68 13.26 -4.84 -9.72
N TRP A 69 12.77 -3.67 -10.12
CA TRP A 69 11.34 -3.41 -10.26
C TRP A 69 10.80 -4.06 -11.53
N GLY A 70 9.62 -4.65 -11.42
CA GLY A 70 8.85 -5.09 -12.58
C GLY A 70 8.14 -3.94 -13.29
N PRO A 71 7.26 -4.27 -14.26
CA PRO A 71 6.36 -3.31 -14.88
C PRO A 71 5.39 -2.69 -13.89
N GLU A 72 5.13 -1.39 -14.00
CA GLU A 72 4.14 -0.71 -13.15
C GLU A 72 2.70 -1.01 -13.59
N GLU A 73 1.83 -1.29 -12.64
CA GLU A 73 0.39 -1.36 -12.82
C GLU A 73 -0.28 -0.07 -12.34
N ARG A 74 -1.05 0.56 -13.24
CA ARG A 74 -1.57 1.93 -13.06
C ARG A 74 -3.10 2.07 -13.23
N HIS A 75 -3.79 0.98 -13.52
CA HIS A 75 -5.24 0.98 -13.74
C HIS A 75 -6.03 1.25 -12.44
N GLY A 76 -7.31 1.61 -12.56
CA GLY A 76 -8.20 1.86 -11.42
C GLY A 76 -8.39 3.36 -11.09
N GLY A 77 -9.06 3.63 -9.97
CA GLY A 77 -9.30 4.98 -9.48
C GLY A 77 -8.30 5.44 -8.42
N PHE A 78 -8.50 6.65 -7.89
CA PHE A 78 -7.67 7.25 -6.84
C PHE A 78 -8.53 7.71 -5.65
N PRO A 79 -8.90 6.78 -4.73
CA PRO A 79 -9.79 7.06 -3.61
C PRO A 79 -8.99 7.59 -2.39
N PHE A 80 -8.12 8.58 -2.58
CA PHE A 80 -7.32 9.15 -1.50
C PHE A 80 -7.38 10.67 -1.53
N GLN A 81 -7.53 11.27 -0.36
CA GLN A 81 -7.50 12.71 -0.17
C GLN A 81 -6.61 13.06 1.03
N GLN A 82 -5.73 14.04 0.85
CA GLN A 82 -4.88 14.52 1.95
C GLN A 82 -5.75 15.09 3.08
N GLY A 83 -5.36 14.79 4.32
CA GLY A 83 -6.09 15.19 5.51
C GLY A 83 -7.39 14.43 5.78
N GLN A 84 -7.77 13.48 4.91
CA GLN A 84 -8.94 12.62 5.13
C GLN A 84 -8.51 11.18 5.43
N THR A 85 -9.29 10.51 6.28
CA THR A 85 -9.06 9.12 6.63
C THR A 85 -9.37 8.23 5.43
N PHE A 86 -8.48 7.28 5.12
CA PHE A 86 -8.75 6.19 4.22
C PHE A 86 -8.89 4.86 4.98
N ASP A 87 -9.57 3.91 4.36
CA ASP A 87 -9.51 2.48 4.68
C ASP A 87 -8.95 1.72 3.47
N VAL A 88 -7.82 1.06 3.67
CA VAL A 88 -7.23 0.12 2.72
C VAL A 88 -7.32 -1.28 3.31
N GLN A 89 -8.01 -2.16 2.60
CA GLN A 89 -8.12 -3.57 2.93
C GLN A 89 -7.40 -4.39 1.86
N ILE A 90 -6.42 -5.18 2.30
CA ILE A 90 -5.65 -6.08 1.44
C ILE A 90 -6.04 -7.51 1.80
N PHE A 91 -6.56 -8.25 0.83
CA PHE A 91 -6.83 -9.67 0.97
C PHE A 91 -5.75 -10.46 0.24
N VAL A 92 -5.08 -11.33 0.97
CA VAL A 92 -4.11 -12.27 0.43
C VAL A 92 -4.88 -13.43 -0.21
N ARG A 93 -4.60 -13.68 -1.49
CA ARG A 93 -5.01 -14.87 -2.22
C ARG A 93 -3.78 -15.70 -2.55
N TYR A 94 -4.01 -16.94 -2.98
CA TYR A 94 -2.94 -17.85 -3.38
C TYR A 94 -1.96 -17.25 -4.41
N ASP A 95 -2.45 -16.47 -5.37
CA ASP A 95 -1.67 -15.93 -6.49
C ASP A 95 -1.73 -14.40 -6.63
N THR A 96 -2.53 -13.72 -5.82
CA THR A 96 -2.86 -12.31 -6.00
C THR A 96 -3.08 -11.58 -4.66
N TYR A 97 -3.03 -10.25 -4.73
CA TYR A 97 -3.48 -9.37 -3.66
C TYR A 97 -4.67 -8.56 -4.14
N GLU A 98 -5.84 -8.77 -3.54
CA GLU A 98 -7.02 -7.96 -3.81
C GLU A 98 -7.03 -6.75 -2.87
N VAL A 99 -7.15 -5.55 -3.44
CA VAL A 99 -7.10 -4.30 -2.68
C VAL A 99 -8.41 -3.54 -2.82
N PHE A 100 -9.03 -3.23 -1.69
CA PHE A 100 -10.17 -2.33 -1.60
C PHE A 100 -9.70 -1.06 -0.89
N ALA A 101 -9.86 0.08 -1.54
CA ALA A 101 -9.49 1.37 -0.98
C ALA A 101 -10.69 2.31 -1.01
N SER A 102 -10.97 2.96 0.10
CA SER A 102 -12.08 3.91 0.23
C SER A 102 -11.70 5.09 1.10
N VAL A 103 -12.27 6.26 0.80
CA VAL A 103 -12.23 7.41 1.70
C VAL A 103 -13.32 7.21 2.75
N ILE A 104 -12.95 7.30 4.03
CA ILE A 104 -13.92 7.38 5.11
C ILE A 104 -14.32 8.84 5.27
N CYS A 105 -15.52 9.17 4.78
CA CYS A 105 -16.17 10.44 5.11
C CYS A 105 -17.09 10.21 6.31
N ILE A 106 -16.83 10.89 7.43
CA ILE A 106 -17.80 10.96 8.53
C ILE A 106 -18.77 12.10 8.17
N MET A 107 -19.93 11.75 7.64
CA MET A 107 -21.04 12.69 7.53
C MET A 107 -21.70 12.79 8.92
N ILE A 108 -21.60 13.96 9.55
CA ILE A 108 -22.35 14.29 10.78
C ILE A 108 -23.75 14.82 10.46
#